data_AF-A0A352NTK1-F1
#
_entry.id   AF-A0A352NTK1-F1
#
_cell.length_a   1.000
_cell.length_b   1.000
_cell.length_c   1.000
_cell.angle_alpha   90.00
_cell.angle_beta   90.00
_cell.angle_gamma   90.00
#
_symmetry.space_group_name_H-M   'P 1'
#
loop_
_entity.id
_entity.type
_entity.pdbx_description
1 polymer ?
#
loop_
_entity_poly.entity_id
_entity_poly.type
_entity_poly.pdbx_seq_one_letter_code
_entity_poly.pdbx_strand_id
1 'polypeptide(L)' 'MKIREKIEHKEKLILIPQAAFSVETMGRNVKEKKDDIRTDYMIDRDRIIHSKSFRRLKH' A
#
# COMPACT_ATOMS: atom_id res chain seq x y z
N MET A 1 -7.10 -11.85 12.80
CA MET A 1 -6.81 -10.48 12.32
C MET A 1 -5.45 -10.48 11.67
N LYS A 2 -5.38 -10.15 10.38
CA LYS A 2 -4.15 -10.14 9.57
C LYS A 2 -3.27 -8.93 9.93
N ILE A 3 -1.97 -8.98 9.64
CA ILE A 3 -1.07 -7.86 9.95
C ILE A 3 -1.47 -6.61 9.14
N ARG A 4 -1.84 -6.79 7.86
CA ARG A 4 -2.38 -5.73 7.01
C ARG A 4 -3.53 -4.96 7.69
N GLU A 5 -4.51 -5.68 8.24
CA GLU A 5 -5.69 -5.09 8.90
C GLU A 5 -5.32 -4.27 10.14
N LYS A 6 -4.29 -4.69 10.88
CA LYS A 6 -3.78 -3.93 12.03
C LYS A 6 -3.12 -2.62 11.59
N ILE A 7 -2.43 -2.62 10.46
CA ILE A 7 -1.81 -1.41 9.90
C ILE A 7 -2.89 -0.47 9.38
N GLU A 8 -3.85 -0.97 8.59
CA GLU A 8 -5.01 -0.21 8.11
C GLU A 8 -5.80 0.43 9.27
N HIS A 9 -5.99 -0.31 10.37
CA HIS A 9 -6.65 0.23 11.56
C HIS A 9 -5.82 1.33 12.24
N LYS A 10 -4.50 1.14 12.35
CA LYS A 10 -3.60 2.18 12.88
C LYS A 10 -3.64 3.44 12.02
N GLU A 11 -3.65 3.31 10.69
CA GLU A 11 -3.79 4.46 9.79
C GLU A 11 -5.00 5.31 10.18
N LYS A 12 -6.18 4.70 10.37
CA LYS A 12 -7.42 5.39 10.78
C LYS A 12 -7.32 6.12 12.13
N LEU A 13 -6.45 5.66 13.04
CA LEU A 13 -6.31 6.25 14.36
C LEU A 13 -5.28 7.39 14.40
N ILE A 14 -4.25 7.34 13.54
CA ILE A 14 -3.09 8.24 13.64
C ILE A 14 -3.05 9.30 12.55
N LEU A 15 -3.67 9.05 11.39
CA LEU A 15 -3.68 9.99 10.29
C LEU A 15 -4.82 11.00 10.46
N ILE A 16 -4.64 12.19 9.89
CA ILE A 16 -5.70 13.20 9.85
C ILE A 16 -6.90 12.70 9.04
N PRO A 17 -8.13 13.22 9.28
CA PRO A 17 -9.34 12.76 8.61
C PRO A 17 -9.30 12.84 7.07
N GLN A 18 -8.50 13.75 6.52
CA GLN A 18 -8.35 13.98 5.08
C GLN A 18 -7.23 13.15 4.43
N ALA A 19 -6.53 12.30 5.20
CA ALA A 19 -5.48 11.46 4.65
C ALA A 19 -6.05 10.41 3.69
N ALA A 20 -5.24 10.00 2.71
CA ALA A 20 -5.57 8.86 1.88
C ALA A 20 -5.31 7.57 2.67
N PHE A 21 -6.37 6.87 3.09
CA PHE A 21 -6.27 5.61 3.82
C PHE A 21 -6.12 4.43 2.86
N SER A 22 -5.25 3.46 3.18
CA SER A 22 -5.03 2.31 2.30
C SER A 22 -6.24 1.39 2.20
N VAL A 23 -7.07 1.36 3.25
CA VAL A 23 -8.31 0.57 3.29
C VAL A 23 -9.43 1.15 2.41
N GLU A 24 -9.34 2.44 2.03
CA GLU A 24 -10.33 3.16 1.22
C GLU A 24 -9.86 3.37 -0.22
N THR A 25 -8.79 2.67 -0.62
CA THR A 25 -8.34 2.65 -2.01
C THR A 25 -9.44 2.18 -2.97
N MET A 26 -9.46 2.75 -4.18
CA MET A 26 -10.30 2.25 -5.27
C MET A 26 -9.81 0.89 -5.81
N GLY A 27 -8.65 0.42 -5.34
CA GLY A 27 -8.04 -0.84 -5.77
C GLY A 27 -7.21 -0.69 -7.05
N ARG A 28 -7.02 -1.79 -7.77
CA ARG A 28 -6.22 -1.87 -8.99
C ARG A 28 -7.09 -2.20 -10.19
N ASN A 29 -6.64 -1.80 -11.38
CA ASN A 29 -7.33 -2.12 -12.64
C ASN A 29 -7.56 -3.63 -12.81
N VAL A 30 -6.58 -4.44 -12.43
CA VAL A 30 -6.71 -5.90 -12.36
C VAL A 30 -6.97 -6.27 -10.91
N LYS A 31 -8.05 -7.03 -10.66
CA LYS A 31 -8.37 -7.51 -9.32
C LYS A 31 -7.29 -8.48 -8.84
N GLU A 32 -6.78 -8.20 -7.65
CA GLU A 32 -5.78 -9.01 -6.99
C GLU A 32 -6.26 -9.37 -5.57
N LYS A 33 -5.81 -10.52 -5.06
CA LYS A 33 -6.09 -10.90 -3.67
C LYS A 33 -5.29 -10.00 -2.73
N LYS A 34 -5.92 -9.52 -1.66
CA LYS A 34 -5.22 -8.76 -0.62
C LYS A 34 -4.13 -9.60 0.06
N ASP A 35 -2.98 -8.97 0.29
CA ASP A 35 -1.86 -9.51 1.05
C ASP A 35 -2.23 -9.61 2.55
N ASP A 36 -1.65 -10.56 3.27
CA ASP A 36 -1.93 -10.76 4.70
C ASP A 36 -1.11 -9.84 5.60
N ILE A 37 -0.04 -9.24 5.06
CA ILE A 37 0.94 -8.44 5.79
C ILE A 37 0.95 -7.00 5.31
N ARG A 38 0.96 -6.77 4.01
CA ARG A 38 1.17 -5.45 3.41
C ARG A 38 -0.13 -4.77 3.01
N THR A 39 -0.23 -3.47 3.25
CA THR A 39 -1.32 -2.64 2.69
C THR A 39 -1.14 -2.45 1.19
N ASP A 40 -2.19 -2.00 0.50
CA ASP A 40 -2.10 -1.79 -0.95
C ASP A 40 -1.01 -0.76 -1.31
N TYR A 41 -0.85 0.30 -0.51
CA TYR A 41 0.21 1.30 -0.72
C TYR A 41 1.61 0.75 -0.42
N MET A 42 1.76 -0.18 0.53
CA MET A 42 3.05 -0.85 0.77
C MET A 42 3.45 -1.72 -0.41
N ILE A 43 2.50 -2.45 -1.01
CA ILE A 43 2.75 -3.27 -2.21
C ILE A 43 3.15 -2.39 -3.39
N ASP A 44 2.46 -1.27 -3.60
CA ASP A 44 2.74 -0.36 -4.70
C ASP A 44 4.14 0.27 -4.55
N ARG A 45 4.52 0.64 -3.33
CA ARG A 45 5.89 1.09 -3.02
C ARG A 45 6.93 0.03 -3.39
N ASP A 46 6.73 -1.23 -2.98
CA ASP A 46 7.67 -2.31 -3.28
C ASP A 46 7.80 -2.53 -4.81
N ARG A 47 6.67 -2.49 -5.55
CA ARG A 47 6.66 -2.59 -7.03
C ARG A 47 7.47 -1.48 -7.69
N ILE A 48 7.30 -0.24 -7.22
CA ILE A 48 8.02 0.92 -7.75
C ILE A 48 9.53 0.77 -7.48
N ILE A 49 9.92 0.46 -6.24
CA ILE A 49 11.33 0.33 -5.83
C ILE A 49 12.06 -0.76 -6.65
N HIS A 50 11.40 -1.88 -6.96
CA HIS A 50 12.00 -2.97 -7.72
C HIS A 50 11.88 -2.83 -9.25
N SER A 51 11.16 -1.81 -9.73
CA SER A 51 11.00 -1.57 -11.16
C SER A 51 12.34 -1.28 -11.86
N LYS A 52 12.42 -1.62 -13.16
CA LYS A 52 13.61 -1.32 -13.98
C LYS A 52 13.80 0.19 -14.14
N SER A 53 12.72 0.94 -14.28
CA SER A 53 12.74 2.40 -14.44
C SER A 53 13.32 3.08 -13.20
N PHE A 54 12.86 2.69 -11.99
CA PHE A 54 13.38 3.28 -10.75
C PHE A 54 14.86 2.95 -10.53
N ARG A 55 15.29 1.71 -10.80
CA ARG A 55 16.71 1.31 -10.72
C ARG A 55 17.63 2.11 -11.64
N ARG A 56 17.13 2.57 -12.80
CA ARG A 56 17.91 3.40 -13.73
C ARG A 56 18.19 4.80 -13.21
N LEU A 57 17.42 5.31 -12.24
CA LEU A 57 17.65 6.65 -11.65
C LEU A 57 18.96 6.74 -10.86
N LYS A 58 19.59 5.61 -10.53
CA LYS A 58 20.88 5.55 -9.84
C LYS A 58 22.07 5.86 -10.77
N HIS A 59 21.89 5.71 -12.08
CA HIS A 59 22.92 5.84 -13.10
C HIS A 59 22.63 7.03 -14.01
#